data_AF-U2IY07-F1
#
_entry.id   AF-U2IY07-F1
#
_cell.length_a   1.000
_cell.length_b   1.000
_cell.length_c   1.000
_cell.angle_alpha   90.00
_cell.angle_beta   90.00
_cell.angle_gamma   90.00
#
_symmetry.space_group_name_H-M   'P 1'
#
loop_
_entity.id
_entity.type
_entity.pdbx_description
1 polymer ?
#
loop_
_entity_poly.entity_id
_entity_poly.type
_entity_poly.pdbx_seq_one_letter_code
_entity_poly.pdbx_strand_id
1 'polypeptide(L)'
;MMKAFYNLNRWGKNGMKDRTQDILNRLLDSEIPLPVKYLSTKFKVGERTIRNEIGIINELLRQCQLLPVSSIRSKGMQVNLSKTDRQELVDFISHHSSFKYLSREERVLDLILDIAFGDKPVF
;
A
#
# COMPACT_ATOMS: atom_id res chain seq x y z
N MET A 1 3.36 17.58 13.22
CA MET A 1 4.71 17.01 13.38
C MET A 1 4.73 15.70 14.19
N MET A 2 4.06 15.59 15.35
CA MET A 2 4.06 14.37 16.19
C MET A 2 3.46 13.08 15.55
N LYS A 3 2.46 13.19 14.66
CA LYS A 3 1.80 12.01 14.05
C LYS A 3 2.63 11.30 12.97
N ALA A 4 3.47 12.04 12.25
CA ALA A 4 4.35 11.47 11.22
C ALA A 4 5.44 10.59 11.85
N PHE A 5 6.03 11.04 12.97
CA PHE A 5 7.08 10.33 13.69
C PHE A 5 6.57 9.04 14.39
N TYR A 6 5.36 9.09 14.95
CA TYR A 6 4.74 7.92 15.61
C TYR A 6 4.49 6.75 14.64
N ASN A 7 4.23 7.06 13.37
CA ASN A 7 3.96 6.03 12.37
C ASN A 7 5.22 5.50 11.70
N LEU A 8 6.32 6.26 11.60
CA LEU A 8 7.59 5.71 11.12
C LEU A 8 8.01 4.45 11.91
N ASN A 9 7.74 4.43 13.22
CA ASN A 9 7.90 3.25 14.08
C ASN A 9 6.86 2.14 13.87
N ARG A 10 5.68 2.45 13.32
CA ARG A 10 4.62 1.48 13.00
C ARG A 10 4.95 0.68 11.75
N TRP A 11 5.52 1.33 10.74
CA TRP A 11 5.93 0.70 9.49
C TRP A 11 7.34 0.10 9.57
N GLY A 12 8.24 0.68 10.37
CA GLY A 12 9.59 0.16 10.60
C GLY A 12 9.63 -1.12 11.46
N LYS A 13 8.53 -1.51 12.12
CA LYS A 13 8.43 -2.77 12.89
C LYS A 13 7.62 -3.86 12.19
N ASN A 14 6.70 -3.50 11.31
CA ASN A 14 5.91 -4.39 10.48
C ASN A 14 5.64 -3.62 9.18
N GLY A 15 6.19 -4.05 8.06
CA GLY A 15 5.98 -3.39 6.76
C GLY A 15 4.50 -3.24 6.38
N MET A 16 4.22 -2.66 5.20
CA MET A 16 2.84 -2.52 4.72
C MET A 16 2.13 -3.89 4.74
N LYS A 17 0.90 -3.93 5.26
CA LYS A 17 0.10 -5.16 5.22
C LYS A 17 -0.29 -5.44 3.76
N ASP A 18 -0.28 -6.72 3.36
CA ASP A 18 -0.72 -7.18 2.03
C ASP A 18 -2.00 -6.49 1.57
N ARG A 19 -3.01 -6.46 2.43
CA ARG A 19 -4.30 -5.86 2.11
C ARG A 19 -4.22 -4.37 1.78
N THR A 20 -3.35 -3.61 2.44
CA THR A 20 -3.20 -2.18 2.15
C THR A 20 -2.63 -2.00 0.74
N GLN A 21 -1.64 -2.81 0.38
CA GLN A 21 -1.04 -2.84 -0.96
C GLN A 21 -2.06 -3.27 -2.01
N ASP A 22 -2.82 -4.33 -1.76
CA ASP A 22 -3.83 -4.81 -2.69
C ASP A 22 -4.96 -3.79 -2.91
N ILE A 23 -5.35 -3.05 -1.86
CA ILE A 23 -6.33 -1.95 -1.97
C ILE A 23 -5.74 -0.80 -2.80
N LEU A 24 -4.48 -0.42 -2.58
CA LEU A 24 -3.81 0.63 -3.35
C LEU A 24 -3.71 0.24 -4.83
N ASN A 25 -3.21 -0.96 -5.14
CA ASN A 25 -3.15 -1.48 -6.50
C ASN A 25 -4.54 -1.47 -7.15
N ARG A 26 -5.56 -1.95 -6.44
CA ARG A 26 -6.92 -1.95 -6.96
C ARG A 26 -7.45 -0.54 -7.29
N LEU A 27 -7.09 0.47 -6.49
CA LEU A 27 -7.44 1.87 -6.76
C LEU A 27 -6.68 2.43 -7.95
N LEU A 28 -5.38 2.11 -8.08
CA LEU A 28 -4.53 2.54 -9.20
C LEU A 28 -4.96 1.92 -10.54
N ASP A 29 -5.45 0.68 -10.51
CA ASP A 29 -5.93 -0.03 -11.70
C ASP A 29 -7.39 0.33 -12.07
N SER A 30 -8.04 1.23 -11.32
CA SER A 30 -9.44 1.60 -11.55
C SER A 30 -9.55 2.96 -12.22
N GLU A 31 -10.12 2.98 -13.42
CA GLU A 31 -10.48 4.24 -14.10
C GLU A 31 -11.76 4.89 -13.52
N ILE A 32 -12.52 4.14 -12.73
CA ILE A 32 -13.76 4.59 -12.10
C ILE A 32 -13.66 4.60 -10.55
N PRO A 33 -14.46 5.44 -9.86
CA PRO A 33 -14.52 5.42 -8.40
C PRO A 33 -15.04 4.09 -7.87
N LEU A 34 -14.41 3.58 -6.81
CA LEU A 34 -14.76 2.30 -6.19
C LEU A 34 -15.57 2.51 -4.91
N PRO A 35 -16.83 2.03 -4.83
CA PRO A 35 -17.62 2.12 -3.61
C PRO A 35 -16.94 1.43 -2.43
N VAL A 36 -17.02 2.02 -1.23
CA VAL A 36 -16.46 1.40 -0.02
C VAL A 36 -17.07 0.02 0.25
N LYS A 37 -18.36 -0.15 -0.04
CA LYS A 37 -19.05 -1.45 0.04
C LYS A 37 -18.46 -2.49 -0.91
N TYR A 38 -18.08 -2.10 -2.13
CA TYR A 38 -17.40 -2.99 -3.08
C TYR A 38 -16.03 -3.44 -2.53
N LEU A 39 -15.22 -2.49 -2.05
CA LEU A 39 -13.92 -2.78 -1.45
C LEU A 39 -14.07 -3.70 -0.23
N SER A 40 -15.05 -3.42 0.64
CA SER A 40 -15.38 -4.22 1.82
C SER A 40 -15.67 -5.68 1.45
N THR A 41 -16.52 -5.91 0.44
CA THR A 41 -16.82 -7.26 -0.05
C THR A 41 -15.60 -7.91 -0.70
N LYS A 42 -14.88 -7.21 -1.58
CA LYS A 42 -13.71 -7.75 -2.30
C LYS A 42 -12.61 -8.21 -1.34
N PHE A 43 -12.32 -7.43 -0.31
CA PHE A 43 -11.26 -7.71 0.65
C PHE A 43 -11.73 -8.42 1.92
N LYS A 44 -13.01 -8.82 1.99
CA LYS A 44 -13.62 -9.56 3.11
C LYS A 44 -13.37 -8.91 4.48
N VAL A 45 -13.52 -7.59 4.54
CA VAL A 45 -13.37 -6.79 5.77
C VAL A 45 -14.50 -5.79 5.90
N GLY A 46 -14.80 -5.33 7.12
CA GLY A 46 -15.81 -4.29 7.31
C GLY A 46 -15.42 -2.94 6.70
N GLU A 47 -16.41 -2.12 6.35
CA GLU A 47 -16.17 -0.78 5.76
C GLU A 47 -15.29 0.13 6.63
N ARG A 48 -15.39 0.02 7.96
CA ARG A 48 -14.50 0.74 8.90
C ARG A 48 -13.04 0.37 8.64
N THR A 49 -12.76 -0.90 8.40
CA THR A 49 -11.41 -1.37 8.07
C THR A 49 -10.97 -0.78 6.73
N ILE A 50 -11.80 -0.81 5.69
CA ILE A 50 -11.48 -0.15 4.41
C ILE A 50 -11.14 1.33 4.63
N ARG A 51 -11.95 2.08 5.38
CA ARG A 51 -11.67 3.49 5.68
C ARG A 51 -10.34 3.68 6.42
N ASN A 52 -9.98 2.76 7.32
CA ASN A 52 -8.67 2.77 7.98
C ASN A 52 -7.53 2.51 6.99
N GLU A 53 -7.67 1.52 6.10
CA GLU A 53 -6.68 1.22 5.05
C GLU A 53 -6.49 2.41 4.10
N ILE A 54 -7.57 3.09 3.70
CA ILE A 54 -7.51 4.35 2.94
C ILE A 54 -6.76 5.43 3.71
N GLY A 55 -6.93 5.53 5.03
CA GLY A 55 -6.17 6.45 5.87
C GLY A 55 -4.66 6.19 5.84
N ILE A 56 -4.27 4.91 5.81
CA ILE A 56 -2.88 4.46 5.70
C ILE A 56 -2.33 4.81 4.30
N ILE A 57 -3.07 4.51 3.24
CA ILE A 57 -2.71 4.86 1.84
C ILE A 57 -2.53 6.37 1.67
N ASN A 58 -3.45 7.16 2.23
CA ASN A 58 -3.38 8.62 2.14
C ASN A 58 -2.14 9.19 2.84
N GLU A 59 -1.62 8.53 3.87
CA GLU A 59 -0.36 8.95 4.50
C GLU A 59 0.83 8.68 3.59
N LEU A 60 0.88 7.51 2.96
CA LEU A 60 1.92 7.18 1.97
C LEU A 60 1.92 8.19 0.82
N LEU A 61 0.75 8.48 0.25
CA LEU A 61 0.61 9.45 -0.85
C LEU A 61 1.13 10.83 -0.42
N ARG A 62 0.79 11.28 0.80
CA ARG A 62 1.32 12.55 1.35
C ARG A 62 2.84 12.55 1.52
N GLN A 63 3.43 11.43 1.93
CA GLN A 63 4.90 11.32 2.04
C GLN A 63 5.59 11.46 0.68
N CYS A 64 4.92 11.01 -0.39
CA CYS A 64 5.36 11.18 -1.77
C CYS A 64 4.97 12.54 -2.37
N GLN A 65 4.40 13.46 -1.57
CA GLN A 65 3.82 14.73 -2.05
C GLN A 65 2.70 14.58 -3.09
N LEU A 66 2.05 13.41 -3.13
CA LEU A 66 0.95 13.09 -4.03
C LEU A 66 -0.42 13.43 -3.42
N LEU A 67 -1.41 13.62 -4.28
CA LEU A 67 -2.79 13.86 -3.88
C LEU A 67 -3.37 12.62 -3.18
N PRO A 68 -4.14 12.80 -2.08
CA PRO A 68 -4.79 11.70 -1.39
C PRO A 68 -5.93 11.10 -2.24
N VAL A 69 -6.37 9.90 -1.84
CA VAL A 69 -7.58 9.26 -2.36
C VAL A 69 -8.76 10.22 -2.25
N SER A 70 -9.38 10.52 -3.39
CA SER A 70 -10.58 11.33 -3.49
C SER A 70 -11.82 10.51 -3.11
N SER A 71 -12.75 11.13 -2.38
CA SER A 71 -14.05 10.54 -2.06
C SER A 71 -15.14 11.25 -2.87
N ILE A 72 -15.62 10.61 -3.91
CA ILE A 72 -16.66 11.14 -4.78
C ILE A 72 -18.02 10.71 -4.26
N ARG A 73 -18.84 11.69 -3.86
CA ARG A 73 -20.16 11.47 -3.26
C ARG A 73 -20.98 10.50 -4.09
N SER A 74 -21.54 9.48 -3.43
CA SER A 74 -22.35 8.42 -4.03
C SER A 74 -21.67 7.54 -5.09
N LYS A 75 -20.38 7.76 -5.41
CA LYS A 75 -19.62 6.94 -6.38
C LYS A 75 -18.53 6.11 -5.72
N GLY A 76 -17.82 6.65 -4.74
CA GLY A 76 -16.80 5.92 -3.98
C GLY A 76 -15.45 6.60 -3.94
N MET A 77 -14.39 5.80 -3.82
CA MET A 77 -13.01 6.21 -3.64
C MET A 77 -12.23 6.11 -4.95
N GLN A 78 -11.44 7.13 -5.29
CA GLN A 78 -10.62 7.14 -6.51
C GLN A 78 -9.25 7.76 -6.26
N VAL A 79 -8.22 7.17 -6.86
CA VAL A 79 -6.88 7.73 -6.94
C VAL A 79 -6.66 8.17 -8.38
N ASN A 80 -6.31 9.44 -8.57
CA ASN A 80 -5.98 9.99 -9.88
C ASN A 80 -4.53 10.44 -9.83
N LEU A 81 -3.64 9.59 -10.35
CA LEU A 81 -2.23 9.88 -10.48
C LEU A 81 -1.88 9.98 -11.96
N SER A 82 -1.03 10.95 -12.30
CA SER A 82 -0.43 10.99 -13.63
C SER A 82 0.55 9.81 -13.80
N LYS A 83 1.04 9.58 -15.03
CA LYS A 83 2.08 8.56 -15.27
C LYS A 83 3.36 8.86 -14.49
N THR A 84 3.73 10.14 -14.37
CA THR A 84 4.91 10.57 -13.61
C THR A 84 4.70 10.35 -12.11
N ASP A 85 3.55 10.73 -11.57
CA ASP A 85 3.21 10.55 -10.15
C ASP A 85 3.18 9.06 -9.76
N ARG A 86 2.71 8.21 -10.68
CA ARG A 86 2.72 6.75 -10.48
C ARG A 86 4.14 6.22 -10.42
N GLN A 87 5.03 6.74 -11.26
CA GLN A 87 6.45 6.35 -11.23
C GLN A 87 7.12 6.85 -9.94
N GLU A 88 6.85 8.08 -9.50
CA GLU A 88 7.36 8.61 -8.23
C GLU A 88 6.90 7.78 -7.03
N LEU A 89 5.64 7.33 -7.03
CA LEU A 89 5.12 6.44 -6.00
C LEU A 89 5.86 5.09 -6.00
N VAL A 90 6.09 4.50 -7.17
CA VAL A 90 6.83 3.24 -7.30
C VAL A 90 8.27 3.42 -6.82
N ASP A 91 8.95 4.47 -7.26
CA ASP A 91 10.34 4.74 -6.90
C ASP A 91 10.47 5.01 -5.40
N PHE A 92 9.53 5.75 -4.79
CA PHE A 92 9.50 6.00 -3.35
C PHE A 92 9.36 4.70 -2.55
N ILE A 93 8.44 3.83 -2.98
CA ILE A 93 8.20 2.51 -2.40
C ILE A 93 9.46 1.64 -2.51
N SER A 94 10.15 1.65 -3.65
CA SER A 94 11.37 0.86 -3.88
C SER A 94 12.60 1.39 -3.13
N HIS A 95 12.79 2.72 -3.04
CA HIS A 95 13.96 3.33 -2.40
C HIS A 95 13.92 3.29 -0.87
N HIS A 96 12.72 3.29 -0.26
CA HIS A 96 12.58 3.17 1.18
C HIS A 96 12.61 1.70 1.64
N SER A 97 13.54 0.90 1.11
CA SER A 97 13.68 -0.56 1.26
C SER A 97 13.76 -1.15 2.68
N SER A 98 13.70 -0.34 3.75
CA SER A 98 13.28 -0.80 5.09
C SER A 98 11.79 -1.17 5.15
N PHE A 99 11.03 -0.77 4.13
CA PHE A 99 9.68 -1.20 3.83
C PHE A 99 9.78 -2.23 2.70
N LYS A 100 10.00 -3.52 3.01
CA LYS A 100 9.90 -4.58 1.99
C LYS A 100 8.45 -4.66 1.49
N TYR A 101 8.16 -3.93 0.42
CA TYR A 101 6.91 -3.98 -0.33
C TYR A 101 6.97 -5.12 -1.33
N LEU A 102 6.77 -6.33 -0.82
CA LEU A 102 6.62 -7.51 -1.65
C LEU A 102 5.16 -7.94 -1.53
N SER A 103 4.48 -8.08 -2.67
CA SER A 103 3.26 -8.87 -2.79
C SER A 103 3.49 -10.28 -2.23
N ARG A 104 2.41 -11.03 -2.00
CA ARG A 104 2.53 -12.41 -1.51
C ARG A 104 3.48 -13.22 -2.41
N GLU A 105 3.33 -13.10 -3.72
CA GLU A 105 4.12 -13.80 -4.72
C GLU A 105 5.60 -13.37 -4.65
N GLU A 106 5.85 -12.07 -4.55
CA GLU A 106 7.21 -11.54 -4.40
C GLU A 106 7.85 -11.92 -3.07
N ARG A 107 7.08 -12.11 -1.98
CA ARG A 107 7.61 -12.62 -0.70
C ARG A 107 8.03 -14.06 -0.79
N VAL A 108 7.24 -14.89 -1.49
CA VAL A 108 7.60 -16.28 -1.72
C VAL A 108 8.86 -16.33 -2.57
N LEU A 109 8.97 -15.51 -3.61
CA LEU A 109 10.17 -15.41 -4.42
C LEU A 109 11.39 -14.94 -3.63
N ASP A 110 11.27 -13.84 -2.87
CA ASP A 110 12.35 -13.31 -2.01
C ASP A 110 12.81 -14.34 -0.98
N LEU A 111 11.88 -15.09 -0.37
CA LEU A 111 12.21 -16.17 0.54
C LEU A 111 12.93 -17.33 -0.17
N ILE A 112 12.49 -17.70 -1.38
CA ILE A 112 13.17 -18.73 -2.18
C ILE A 112 14.59 -18.27 -2.54
N LEU A 113 14.77 -17.00 -2.93
CA LEU A 113 16.07 -16.44 -3.24
C LEU A 113 16.98 -16.36 -2.02
N ASP A 114 16.45 -15.96 -0.86
CA ASP A 114 17.19 -15.93 0.41
C ASP A 114 17.64 -17.33 0.85
N ILE A 115 16.82 -18.36 0.63
CA ILE A 115 17.20 -19.76 0.90
C ILE A 115 18.22 -20.26 -0.13
N ALA A 116 18.04 -19.94 -1.41
CA ALA A 116 18.87 -20.45 -2.49
C ALA A 116 20.27 -19.80 -2.54
N PHE A 117 20.36 -18.53 -2.13
CA PHE A 117 21.57 -17.73 -2.24
C PHE A 117 22.06 -17.14 -0.90
N GLY A 118 21.41 -17.47 0.21
CA GLY A 118 21.84 -17.05 1.54
C GLY A 118 23.06 -17.82 2.01
N ASP A 119 24.11 -17.11 2.41
CA ASP A 119 25.35 -17.69 2.97
C ASP A 119 25.17 -18.32 4.37
N LYS A 120 23.96 -18.25 4.95
CA LYS A 120 23.66 -18.83 6.26
C LYS A 120 22.99 -20.19 6.07
N PRO A 121 23.58 -21.27 6.62
CA PRO A 121 22.96 -22.57 6.51
C PRO A 121 21.63 -22.58 7.27
N VAL A 122 20.58 -23.03 6.60
CA VAL A 122 19.27 -23.26 7.20
C VAL A 122 19.33 -24.60 7.94
N PHE A 123 19.41 -24.54 9.27
CA PHE A 123 19.32 -25.69 10.17
C PHE A 123 18.09 -25.55 11.06
#